data_AF-A0A9D8W9R0-F1
#
_entry.id   AF-A0A9D8W9R0-F1
#
_cell.length_a   1.000
_cell.length_b   1.000
_cell.length_c   1.000
_cell.angle_alpha   90.00
_cell.angle_beta   90.00
_cell.angle_gamma   90.00
#
_symmetry.space_group_name_H-M   'P 1'
#
loop_
_entity.id
_entity.type
_entity.pdbx_description
1 polymer ?
#
loop_
_entity_poly.entity_id
_entity_poly.type
_entity_poly.pdbx_seq_one_letter_code
_entity_poly.pdbx_strand_id
1 'polypeptide(L)' 'MPTLLGAAVIALGGLVVFRVARREWKRVNQNLEAQRSAPRERKAAQRLEKDEATGTYRPADDS' A
#
# COMPACT_ATOMS: atom_id res chain seq x y z
N MET A 1 38.62 24.34 -9.32
CA MET A 1 37.39 25.02 -9.78
C MET A 1 36.44 24.17 -10.66
N PRO A 2 36.86 23.18 -11.49
CA PRO A 2 35.90 22.44 -12.33
C PRO A 2 35.07 21.39 -11.58
N THR A 3 35.55 20.90 -10.43
CA THR A 3 34.88 19.87 -9.62
C THR A 3 33.62 20.37 -8.91
N LEU A 4 33.61 21.63 -8.47
CA LEU A 4 32.47 22.23 -7.76
C LEU A 4 31.26 22.45 -8.68
N LEU A 5 31.50 22.80 -9.95
CA LEU A 5 30.43 22.94 -10.95
C LEU A 5 29.79 21.59 -11.29
N GLY A 6 30.59 20.53 -11.42
CA GLY A 6 30.06 19.17 -11.62
C GLY A 6 29.17 18.70 -10.47
N ALA A 7 29.60 18.94 -9.22
CA ALA A 7 28.82 18.60 -8.03
C ALA A 7 27.50 19.38 -7.97
N ALA A 8 27.50 20.66 -8.33
CA ALA A 8 26.30 21.49 -8.34
C ALA A 8 25.25 20.98 -9.35
N VAL A 9 25.68 20.57 -10.55
CA VAL A 9 24.78 20.01 -11.58
C VAL A 9 24.15 18.70 -11.12
N ILE A 10 24.93 17.82 -10.48
CA ILE A 10 24.43 16.55 -9.94
C ILE A 10 23.41 16.81 -8.82
N ALA A 11 23.70 17.74 -7.91
CA ALA A 11 22.81 18.09 -6.82
C ALA A 11 21.49 18.69 -7.32
N LEU A 12 21.55 19.59 -8.31
CA LEU A 12 20.38 20.17 -8.96
C LEU A 12 19.54 19.12 -9.68
N GLY A 13 20.18 18.22 -10.43
CA GLY A 13 19.50 17.10 -11.08
C GLY A 13 18.80 16.19 -10.08
N GLY A 14 19.49 15.83 -9.00
CA GLY A 14 18.93 15.01 -7.92
C GLY A 14 17.74 15.66 -7.22
N LEU A 15 17.79 16.99 -7.00
CA LEU A 15 16.70 17.74 -6.36
C LEU A 15 15.41 17.72 -7.20
N VAL A 16 15.54 17.89 -8.52
CA VAL A 16 14.38 17.87 -9.44
C VAL A 16 13.73 16.50 -9.45
N VAL A 17 14.52 15.43 -9.60
CA VAL A 17 14.04 14.05 -9.57
C VAL A 17 13.36 13.74 -8.23
N PHE A 18 14.00 14.10 -7.12
CA PHE A 18 13.45 13.91 -5.78
C PHE A 18 12.10 14.62 -5.60
N ARG A 19 11.98 15.86 -6.09
CA ARG A 19 10.73 16.64 -5.97
C ARG A 19 9.58 16.01 -6.75
N VAL A 20 9.85 15.49 -7.95
CA VAL A 20 8.85 14.77 -8.76
C VAL A 20 8.48 13.45 -8.10
N ALA A 21 9.46 12.66 -7.69
CA ALA A 21 9.24 11.38 -7.01
C ALA A 21 8.42 11.56 -5.72
N ARG A 22 8.72 12.58 -4.91
CA ARG A 22 7.98 12.89 -3.69
C ARG A 22 6.53 13.27 -3.96
N ARG A 23 6.26 13.98 -5.06
CA ARG A 23 4.89 14.36 -5.46
C ARG A 23 4.06 13.13 -5.83
N GLU A 24 4.62 12.24 -6.64
CA GLU A 24 3.96 11.00 -7.03
C GLU A 24 3.81 10.04 -5.86
N TRP A 25 4.82 9.94 -4.99
CA TRP A 25 4.71 9.16 -3.74
C TRP A 25 3.55 9.64 -2.89
N LYS A 26 3.41 10.97 -2.69
CA LYS A 26 2.29 11.52 -1.91
C LYS A 26 0.95 11.16 -2.53
N ARG A 27 0.82 11.22 -3.86
CA ARG A 27 -0.41 10.81 -4.58
C ARG A 27 -0.72 9.34 -4.38
N VAL A 28 0.27 8.47 -4.57
CA VAL A 28 0.12 7.01 -4.37
C VAL A 28 -0.28 6.71 -2.94
N ASN A 29 0.40 7.32 -1.96
CA ASN A 29 0.11 7.09 -0.55
C ASN A 29 -1.30 7.56 -0.16
N GLN A 30 -1.75 8.70 -0.71
CA GLN A 30 -3.13 9.16 -0.52
C GLN A 30 -4.16 8.20 -1.12
N ASN A 31 -3.89 7.64 -2.30
CA ASN A 31 -4.77 6.66 -2.92
C ASN A 31 -4.79 5.33 -2.16
N LEU A 32 -3.65 4.90 -1.61
CA LEU A 32 -3.56 3.70 -0.77
C LEU A 32 -4.27 3.91 0.57
N GLU A 33 -4.07 5.06 1.19
CA GLU A 33 -4.75 5.42 2.44
C GLU A 33 -6.26 5.48 2.21
N ALA A 34 -6.73 6.10 1.12
CA ALA A 34 -8.14 6.11 0.75
C ALA A 34 -8.72 4.69 0.55
N GLN A 35 -7.96 3.75 -0.03
CA GLN A 35 -8.38 2.35 -0.13
C GLN A 35 -8.36 1.59 1.20
N ARG A 36 -7.50 2.00 2.15
CA ARG A 36 -7.41 1.44 3.50
C ARG A 36 -8.52 1.96 4.42
N SER A 37 -8.81 3.25 4.31
CA SER A 37 -9.82 3.96 5.10
C SER A 37 -11.22 3.83 4.49
N ALA A 38 -11.33 3.52 3.20
CA ALA A 38 -12.58 3.03 2.65
C ALA A 38 -13.00 1.83 3.52
N PRO A 39 -14.26 1.79 4.00
CA PRO A 39 -14.77 0.58 4.60
C PRO A 39 -14.72 -0.45 3.49
N ARG A 40 -13.65 -1.26 3.46
CA ARG A 40 -13.76 -2.61 2.96
C ARG A 40 -14.96 -3.10 3.73
N GLU A 41 -16.06 -3.33 3.02
CA GLU A 41 -17.04 -4.30 3.44
C GLU A 41 -16.19 -5.53 3.78
N ARG A 42 -15.81 -5.62 5.06
CA ARG A 42 -15.37 -6.85 5.66
C ARG A 42 -16.66 -7.63 5.59
N LYS A 43 -16.95 -8.23 4.43
CA LYS A 43 -17.75 -9.44 4.36
C LYS A 43 -17.12 -10.28 5.45
N ALA A 44 -17.78 -10.34 6.60
CA ALA A 44 -17.28 -11.04 7.76
C ALA A 44 -16.78 -12.36 7.21
N ALA A 45 -15.47 -12.60 7.34
CA ALA A 45 -14.88 -13.80 6.78
C ALA A 45 -15.63 -14.94 7.48
N GLN A 46 -16.56 -15.58 6.76
CA GLN A 46 -17.48 -16.53 7.36
C GLN A 46 -16.61 -17.63 7.91
N ARG A 47 -16.58 -17.75 9.24
CA ARG A 47 -15.65 -18.64 9.92
C ARG A 47 -16.02 -20.05 9.49
N LEU A 48 -15.13 -20.75 8.79
CA LEU A 48 -15.39 -22.12 8.40
C LEU A 48 -15.02 -23.03 9.57
N GLU A 49 -15.95 -23.88 10.00
CA GLU A 49 -15.73 -24.92 10.98
C GLU A 49 -15.64 -26.28 10.29
N LYS A 50 -14.75 -27.13 10.78
CA LYS A 50 -14.54 -28.46 10.22
C LYS A 50 -15.52 -29.44 10.85
N ASP A 51 -16.38 -30.05 10.04
CA ASP A 51 -17.26 -31.13 10.47
C ASP A 51 -16.41 -32.39 10.73
N GLU A 52 -16.35 -32.85 11.98
CA GLU A 52 -15.57 -34.04 12.36
C GLU A 52 -16.17 -35.35 11.82
N ALA A 53 -17.46 -35.39 11.53
CA ALA A 53 -18.13 -36.58 11.02
C ALA A 53 -17.91 -36.79 9.52
N THR A 54 -17.77 -35.71 8.74
CA THR A 54 -17.63 -35.78 7.27
C THR A 54 -16.31 -35.21 6.75
N GLY A 55 -15.49 -34.60 7.60
CA GLY A 55 -14.23 -33.94 7.24
C GLY A 55 -14.40 -32.69 6.37
N THR A 56 -15.63 -32.24 6.13
CA THR A 56 -15.95 -31.12 5.24
C THR A 56 -16.02 -29.82 6.02
N TYR A 57 -15.57 -28.71 5.43
CA TYR A 57 -15.69 -27.39 6.04
C TYR A 57 -17.07 -26.79 5.76
N ARG A 58 -17.78 -26.35 6.80
CA ARG A 58 -19.06 -25.63 6.72
C ARG A 58 -18.94 -24.25 7.36
N PRO A 59 -19.72 -23.25 6.90
CA PRO A 59 -19.77 -21.97 7.60
C PRO A 59 -20.30 -22.19 9.02
N ALA A 60 -19.61 -21.62 10.00
CA ALA A 60 -20.09 -21.49 11.36
C ALA A 60 -21.24 -20.47 11.33
N ASP A 61 -22.43 -20.92 11.70
CA ASP A 61 -23.57 -20.04 11.87
C ASP A 61 -23.31 -19.16 13.11
N ASP A 62 -22.71 -17.98 12.90
CA ASP A 62 -22.68 -16.91 13.90
C ASP A 62 -24.11 -16.36 14.04
N SER A 63 -24.90 -16.99 14.93
CA SER A 63 -26.25 -16.56 15.35
C SER A 63 -26.19 -15.67 16.58
#